data_AF-A0A124IW98-F1
#
_entry.id   AF-A0A124IW98-F1
#
_cell.length_a   1.000
_cell.length_b   1.000
_cell.length_c   1.000
_cell.angle_alpha   90.00
_cell.angle_beta   90.00
_cell.angle_gamma   90.00
#
_symmetry.space_group_name_H-M   'P 1'
#
loop_
_entity.id
_entity.type
_entity.pdbx_description
1 polymer ?
#
loop_
_entity_poly.entity_id
_entity_poly.type
_entity_poly.pdbx_seq_one_letter_code
_entity_poly.pdbx_strand_id
1 'polypeptide(L)' 'MIEYENHAEVPVAMVKVIESRNLSLSLADEFGVSHASPQVILIQRGKAVWHTSHYKIKDASITTAIENMKNT' A
#
# COMPACT_ATOMS: atom_id res chain seq x y z
N MET A 1 11.72 12.93 -10.49
CA MET A 1 12.68 12.48 -9.46
C MET A 1 11.90 12.45 -8.17
N ILE A 2 11.56 11.27 -7.63
CA ILE A 2 10.90 11.19 -6.33
C ILE A 2 12.03 11.03 -5.32
N GLU A 3 12.25 12.07 -4.51
CA GLU A 3 13.17 12.03 -3.39
C GLU A 3 12.58 11.11 -2.32
N TYR A 4 13.28 10.00 -2.05
CA TYR A 4 12.98 9.14 -0.91
C TYR A 4 13.85 9.59 0.25
N GLU A 5 13.33 10.44 1.11
CA GLU A 5 13.96 10.74 2.40
C GLU A 5 12.99 10.42 3.52
N ASN A 6 13.02 9.15 3.93
CA ASN A 6 12.72 8.77 5.30
C ASN A 6 13.25 7.36 5.56
N HIS A 7 14.06 7.21 6.62
CA HIS A 7 14.60 5.94 7.10
C HIS A 7 13.51 5.05 7.73
N ALA A 8 12.38 4.87 7.05
CA ALA A 8 11.37 3.90 7.44
C ALA A 8 11.84 2.50 7.03
N GLU A 9 11.77 1.54 7.95
CA GLU A 9 12.15 0.15 7.71
C GLU A 9 11.36 -0.50 6.55
N VAL A 10 10.19 0.08 6.22
CA VAL A 10 9.38 -0.26 5.06
C VAL A 10 9.22 1.00 4.19
N PRO A 11 9.69 1.00 2.94
CA PRO A 11 9.49 2.12 2.02
C PRO A 11 7.99 2.37 1.77
N VAL A 12 7.60 3.64 1.78
CA VAL A 12 6.22 4.06 1.56
C VAL A 12 6.14 4.94 0.32
N ALA A 13 5.13 4.69 -0.52
CA ALA A 13 4.79 5.53 -1.66
C ALA A 13 3.30 5.89 -1.58
N MET A 14 2.96 7.09 -2.06
CA MET A 14 1.58 7.58 -2.10
C MET A 14 1.17 7.84 -3.55
N VAL A 15 -0.01 7.34 -3.92
CA VAL A 15 -0.61 7.59 -5.23
C VAL A 15 -1.83 8.47 -5.03
N LYS A 16 -1.84 9.64 -5.67
CA LYS A 16 -3.01 10.52 -5.67
C LYS A 16 -3.99 10.07 -6.75
N VAL A 17 -5.10 9.49 -6.34
CA VAL A 17 -6.08 8.84 -7.25
C VAL A 17 -6.65 9.80 -8.29
N ILE A 18 -6.92 11.05 -7.93
CA ILE A 18 -7.50 12.05 -8.86
C ILE A 18 -6.49 12.45 -9.94
N GLU A 19 -5.23 12.65 -9.56
CA GLU A 19 -4.15 13.09 -10.47
C GLU A 19 -3.63 11.94 -11.34
N SER A 20 -3.70 10.70 -10.83
CA SER A 20 -3.07 9.53 -11.45
C SER A 20 -4.05 8.36 -11.63
N ARG A 21 -5.26 8.62 -12.14
CA ARG A 21 -6.35 7.62 -12.23
C ARG A 21 -5.96 6.33 -12.96
N ASN A 22 -5.26 6.43 -14.09
CA ASN A 22 -4.87 5.23 -14.84
C ASN A 22 -3.88 4.36 -14.05
N LEU A 23 -2.94 5.00 -13.35
CA LEU A 23 -2.00 4.31 -12.46
C LEU A 23 -2.72 3.71 -11.25
N SER A 24 -3.67 4.42 -10.63
CA SER A 24 -4.37 3.88 -9.46
C SER A 24 -5.19 2.63 -9.81
N LEU A 25 -5.84 2.65 -10.98
CA LEU A 25 -6.56 1.48 -11.51
C LEU A 25 -5.59 0.33 -11.86
N SER A 26 -4.48 0.61 -12.55
CA SER A 26 -3.52 -0.43 -12.93
C SER A 26 -2.90 -1.13 -11.73
N LEU A 27 -2.62 -0.41 -10.63
CA LEU A 27 -2.09 -1.01 -9.40
C LEU A 27 -3.10 -1.96 -8.75
N ALA A 28 -4.40 -1.64 -8.82
CA ALA A 28 -5.44 -2.53 -8.30
C ALA A 28 -5.46 -3.86 -9.09
N ASP A 29 -5.37 -3.78 -10.42
CA ASP A 29 -5.31 -4.94 -11.31
C ASP A 29 -4.01 -5.74 -11.12
N GLU A 30 -2.85 -5.06 -11.10
CA GLU A 30 -1.52 -5.67 -10.93
C GLU A 30 -1.41 -6.44 -9.61
N PHE A 31 -1.97 -5.88 -8.53
CA PHE A 31 -1.93 -6.50 -7.21
C PHE A 31 -3.13 -7.41 -6.91
N GLY A 32 -4.09 -7.52 -7.83
CA GLY A 32 -5.26 -8.38 -7.67
C GLY A 32 -6.17 -7.96 -6.51
N VAL A 33 -6.24 -6.66 -6.20
CA VAL A 33 -7.07 -6.11 -5.12
C VAL A 33 -8.18 -5.23 -5.69
N SER A 34 -9.36 -5.22 -5.04
CA SER A 34 -10.42 -4.29 -5.45
C SER A 34 -9.99 -2.84 -5.23
N HIS A 35 -10.14 -2.01 -6.26
CA HIS A 35 -9.81 -0.58 -6.19
C HIS A 35 -10.69 0.15 -5.17
N ALA A 36 -10.06 0.88 -4.25
CA ALA A 36 -10.73 1.69 -3.23
C ALA A 36 -9.95 2.99 -2.96
N SER A 37 -10.61 4.02 -2.42
CA SER A 37 -9.96 5.26 -2.02
C SER A 37 -10.64 5.86 -0.79
N PRO A 38 -9.92 6.07 0.34
CA PRO A 38 -8.51 5.75 0.56
C PRO A 38 -8.25 4.25 0.68
N GLN A 39 -7.05 3.80 0.29
CA GLN A 39 -6.61 2.40 0.34
C GLN A 39 -5.12 2.32 0.67
N VAL A 40 -4.73 1.26 1.36
CA VAL A 40 -3.33 0.90 1.66
C VAL A 40 -3.09 -0.52 1.18
N ILE A 41 -1.96 -0.74 0.53
CA ILE A 41 -1.52 -2.05 0.02
C ILE A 41 -0.09 -2.26 0.53
N LEU A 42 0.15 -3.37 1.21
CA LEU A 42 1.48 -3.82 1.61
C LEU A 42 1.98 -4.84 0.60
N ILE A 43 3.15 -4.57 0.02
CA ILE A 43 3.73 -5.35 -1.06
C ILE A 43 5.01 -5.99 -0.57
N GLN A 44 5.16 -7.30 -0.80
CA GLN A 44 6.39 -8.04 -0.54
C GLN A 44 6.72 -8.90 -1.76
N ARG A 45 7.97 -8.80 -2.26
CA ARG A 45 8.45 -9.56 -3.44
C ARG A 45 7.51 -9.43 -4.65
N GLY A 46 7.02 -8.22 -4.91
CA GLY A 46 6.15 -7.91 -6.06
C GLY A 46 4.70 -8.40 -5.92
N LYS A 47 4.26 -8.83 -4.73
CA LYS A 47 2.89 -9.29 -4.48
C LYS A 47 2.25 -8.53 -3.34
N ALA A 48 0.95 -8.24 -3.43
CA ALA A 48 0.19 -7.74 -2.30
C ALA A 48 0.02 -8.85 -1.26
N VAL A 49 0.60 -8.64 -0.08
CA VAL A 49 0.49 -9.57 1.05
C VAL A 49 -0.59 -9.14 2.05
N TRP A 50 -0.98 -7.87 2.00
CA TRP A 50 -2.06 -7.32 2.82
C TRP A 50 -2.62 -6.04 2.18
N HIS A 51 -3.90 -5.76 2.36
CA HIS A 51 -4.51 -4.49 1.98
C HIS A 51 -5.70 -4.13 2.87
N THR A 52 -5.99 -2.83 3.00
CA THR A 52 -7.17 -2.32 3.70
C THR A 52 -7.66 -1.01 3.07
N SER A 53 -8.88 -0.57 3.39
CA SER A 53 -9.45 0.66 2.81
C SER A 53 -10.43 1.38 3.75
N HIS A 54 -10.68 2.65 3.45
CA HIS A 54 -11.65 3.50 4.15
C HIS A 54 -11.48 3.45 5.68
N TYR A 55 -12.57 3.24 6.42
CA TYR A 55 -12.61 3.21 7.88
C TYR A 55 -11.83 2.04 8.51
N LYS A 56 -11.40 1.05 7.71
CA LYS A 56 -10.59 -0.06 8.18
C LYS A 56 -9.09 0.27 8.23
N ILE A 57 -8.69 1.42 7.68
CA ILE A 57 -7.31 1.92 7.82
C ILE A 57 -7.12 2.38 9.26
N LYS A 58 -6.37 1.60 10.04
CA LYS A 58 -6.02 1.90 11.43
C LYS A 58 -4.53 1.65 11.65
N ASP A 59 -3.88 2.47 12.46
CA ASP A 59 -2.46 2.33 12.81
C ASP A 59 -2.12 0.90 13.25
N ALA A 60 -2.86 0.36 14.23
CA ALA A 60 -2.68 -1.01 14.71
C ALA A 60 -2.76 -2.07 13.60
N SER A 61 -3.67 -1.91 12.63
CA SER A 61 -3.79 -2.88 11.53
C SER A 61 -2.62 -2.84 10.56
N ILE A 62 -2.03 -1.65 10.36
CA ILE A 62 -0.86 -1.46 9.51
C ILE A 62 0.38 -2.03 10.21
N THR A 63 0.57 -1.70 11.49
CA THR A 63 1.69 -2.18 12.30
C THR A 63 1.72 -3.70 12.37
N THR A 64 0.58 -4.34 12.69
CA THR A 64 0.48 -5.81 12.71
C THR A 64 0.77 -6.43 11.33
N ALA A 65 0.31 -5.80 10.23
CA ALA A 65 0.59 -6.30 8.89
C ALA A 65 2.10 -6.26 8.58
N ILE A 66 2.78 -5.18 8.96
CA ILE A 66 4.23 -5.02 8.80
C ILE A 66 5.00 -6.04 9.65
N GLU A 67 4.60 -6.25 10.91
CA GLU A 67 5.24 -7.23 11.80
C GLU A 67 5.12 -8.66 11.26
N ASN A 68 3.93 -9.05 10.81
CA ASN A 68 3.70 -10.37 10.20
C ASN A 68 4.57 -10.61 8.96
N MET A 69 4.76 -9.57 8.15
CA MET A 69 5.60 -9.62 6.95
C MET A 69 7.08 -9.87 7.27
N LYS A 70 7.60 -9.34 8.39
CA LYS A 70 9.00 -9.52 8.80
C LYS A 70 9.29 -10.93 9.32
N ASN A 71 8.27 -11.63 9.81
CA ASN A 71 8.39 -12.97 10.39
C ASN A 71 8.28 -14.10 9.35
N THR A 72 8.23 -13.77 8.06
CA THR A 72 8.10 -14.70 6.92
C THR A 72 9.34 -14.68 6.03
#